data_AF-C5XVS2-F1
#
_entry.id   AF-C5XVS2-F1
#
_cell.length_a   1.000
_cell.length_b   1.000
_cell.length_c   1.000
_cell.angle_alpha   90.00
_cell.angle_beta   90.00
_cell.angle_gamma   90.00
#
_symmetry.space_group_name_H-M   'P 1'
#
loop_
_entity.id
_entity.type
_entity.pdbx_description
1 polymer ?
#
loop_
_entity_poly.entity_id
_entity_poly.type
_entity_poly.pdbx_seq_one_letter_code
_entity_poly.pdbx_strand_id
1 'polypeptide(L)'
;MDPASEELERRSRYLSSLIRRTKLSAAPARAPPPQPEPEPEVAVAPPNPNPEPEPEPEAAVGKRGEAKAAEPVAEEKEEEEKREAKEAGDGEKGKEIKAKDDDSRKVSVRVRAADMPLPLQRRAVRLAYEAIAAMPRLDSKRLALALKKEFDTAYGPAWHCIVGTSFGSYVTHSLGGFLYFSVDKAYILLFRTAVEPLGHPR
;
A
#
# COMPACT_ATOMS: atom_id res chain seq x y z
N MET A 1 -7.35 58.30 -2.44
CA MET A 1 -7.79 56.90 -2.25
C MET A 1 -6.55 56.06 -2.05
N ASP A 2 -6.55 55.21 -1.03
CA ASP A 2 -5.37 54.42 -0.66
C ASP A 2 -5.30 53.17 -1.55
N PRO A 3 -4.20 52.93 -2.30
CA PRO A 3 -4.08 51.80 -3.21
C PRO A 3 -4.22 50.44 -2.49
N ALA A 4 -3.91 50.37 -1.20
CA ALA A 4 -4.09 49.15 -0.41
C ALA A 4 -5.57 48.86 -0.14
N SER A 5 -6.41 49.88 0.02
CA SER A 5 -7.86 49.71 0.21
C SER A 5 -8.56 49.18 -1.04
N GLU A 6 -8.15 49.65 -2.22
CA GLU A 6 -8.74 49.22 -3.50
C GLU A 6 -8.44 47.75 -3.82
N GLU A 7 -7.21 47.31 -3.54
CA GLU A 7 -6.80 45.92 -3.71
C GLU A 7 -7.53 44.98 -2.74
N LEU A 8 -7.78 45.43 -1.51
CA LEU A 8 -8.56 44.68 -0.52
C LEU A 8 -10.02 44.51 -0.96
N GLU A 9 -10.65 45.58 -1.46
CA GLU A 9 -12.02 45.51 -2.00
C GLU A 9 -12.13 44.62 -3.23
N ARG A 10 -11.10 44.62 -4.09
CA ARG A 10 -11.03 43.76 -5.26
C ARG A 10 -10.94 42.28 -4.86
N ARG A 11 -10.13 41.96 -3.86
CA ARG A 11 -10.01 40.60 -3.29
C ARG A 11 -11.30 40.16 -2.59
N SER A 12 -11.94 41.06 -1.84
CA SER A 12 -13.22 40.79 -1.17
C SER A 12 -14.34 40.45 -2.17
N ARG A 13 -14.44 41.22 -3.26
CA ARG A 13 -15.40 40.96 -4.35
C ARG A 13 -15.12 39.63 -5.06
N TYR A 14 -13.85 39.32 -5.30
CA TYR A 14 -13.46 38.05 -5.94
C TYR A 14 -13.80 36.84 -5.07
N LEU A 15 -13.47 36.87 -3.77
CA LEU A 15 -13.80 35.81 -2.82
C LEU A 15 -15.31 35.63 -2.67
N SER A 16 -16.06 36.73 -2.60
CA SER A 16 -17.54 36.69 -2.56
C SER A 16 -18.14 36.04 -3.82
N SER A 17 -17.54 36.30 -4.99
CA SER A 17 -17.95 35.68 -6.26
C SER A 17 -17.64 34.17 -6.30
N LEU A 18 -16.46 33.75 -5.84
CA LEU A 18 -16.07 32.35 -5.72
C LEU A 18 -16.98 31.55 -4.78
N ILE A 19 -17.35 32.14 -3.63
CA ILE A 19 -18.25 31.51 -2.66
C ILE A 19 -19.65 31.33 -3.24
N ARG A 20 -20.16 32.33 -3.99
CA ARG A 20 -21.45 32.20 -4.69
C ARG A 20 -21.41 31.12 -5.77
N ARG A 21 -20.31 31.02 -6.51
CA ARG A 21 -20.12 30.00 -7.56
C ARG A 21 -20.05 28.59 -6.98
N THR A 22 -19.42 28.40 -5.84
CA THR A 22 -19.33 27.10 -5.17
C THR A 22 -20.67 26.68 -4.56
N LYS A 23 -21.46 27.61 -4.01
CA LYS A 23 -22.83 27.32 -3.53
C LYS A 23 -23.82 26.93 -4.63
N LEU A 24 -23.60 27.35 -5.88
CA LEU A 24 -24.42 26.95 -7.04
C LEU A 24 -24.03 25.60 -7.64
N SER A 25 -22.87 25.03 -7.27
CA SER A 25 -22.37 23.75 -7.79
C SER A 25 -22.75 22.55 -6.91
N ALA A 26 -23.38 22.77 -5.76
CA ALA A 26 -23.91 21.68 -4.96
C ALA A 26 -25.20 21.16 -5.62
N ALA A 27 -25.09 20.07 -6.37
CA ALA A 27 -26.24 19.37 -6.91
C ALA A 27 -27.23 19.00 -5.77
N PRO A 28 -28.55 19.17 -5.95
CA PRO A 28 -29.51 18.70 -4.96
C PRO A 28 -29.33 17.19 -4.79
N ALA A 29 -29.37 16.74 -3.52
CA ALA A 29 -29.31 15.33 -3.16
C ALA A 29 -30.29 14.54 -4.03
N ARG A 30 -29.76 13.62 -4.82
CA ARG A 30 -30.54 12.74 -5.69
C ARG A 30 -31.52 11.96 -4.81
N ALA A 31 -32.81 12.03 -5.14
CA ALA A 31 -33.83 11.24 -4.46
C ALA A 31 -33.42 9.75 -4.44
N PRO A 32 -33.73 9.00 -3.37
CA PRO A 32 -33.47 7.57 -3.33
C PRO A 32 -34.17 6.89 -4.52
N PRO A 33 -33.53 5.87 -5.14
CA PRO A 33 -34.11 5.19 -6.29
C PRO A 33 -35.48 4.58 -5.92
N PRO A 34 -36.47 4.61 -6.83
CA PRO A 34 -37.76 3.96 -6.58
C PRO A 34 -37.53 2.46 -6.34
N GLN A 35 -38.16 1.93 -5.29
CA GLN A 35 -38.17 0.50 -5.05
C GLN A 35 -38.91 -0.22 -6.20
N PRO A 36 -38.46 -1.42 -6.61
CA PRO A 36 -39.13 -2.15 -7.69
C PRO A 36 -40.55 -2.51 -7.29
N GLU A 37 -41.52 -2.21 -8.16
CA GLU A 37 -42.92 -2.62 -8.01
C GLU A 37 -43.01 -4.16 -8.04
N PRO A 38 -43.92 -4.78 -7.27
CA PRO A 38 -44.07 -6.23 -7.26
C PRO A 38 -44.60 -6.72 -8.61
N GLU A 39 -43.83 -7.58 -9.28
CA GLU A 39 -44.24 -8.21 -10.53
C GLU A 39 -45.47 -9.12 -10.30
N PRO A 40 -46.41 -9.18 -11.26
CA PRO A 40 -47.63 -9.98 -11.15
C PRO A 40 -47.31 -11.48 -11.20
N GLU A 41 -47.96 -12.21 -10.29
CA GLU A 41 -47.91 -13.66 -10.12
C GLU A 41 -48.23 -14.39 -11.44
N VAL A 42 -47.24 -15.06 -12.03
CA VAL A 42 -47.47 -16.01 -13.13
C VAL A 42 -47.63 -17.40 -12.53
N ALA A 43 -48.85 -17.92 -12.64
CA ALA A 43 -49.21 -19.27 -12.25
C ALA A 43 -48.34 -20.31 -12.95
N VAL A 44 -47.66 -21.17 -12.18
CA VAL A 44 -47.02 -22.39 -12.67
C VAL A 44 -47.68 -23.59 -11.99
N ALA A 45 -48.22 -24.49 -12.81
CA ALA A 45 -48.91 -25.71 -12.42
C ALA A 45 -48.03 -26.67 -11.58
N PRO A 46 -48.62 -27.54 -10.72
CA PRO A 46 -47.86 -28.31 -9.74
C PRO A 46 -47.27 -29.59 -10.35
N PRO A 47 -46.06 -30.01 -9.95
CA PRO A 47 -45.65 -31.40 -10.08
C PRO A 47 -45.50 -32.08 -8.71
N ASN A 48 -46.41 -33.03 -8.49
CA ASN A 48 -46.37 -34.34 -7.81
C ASN A 48 -45.59 -34.57 -6.48
N PRO A 49 -46.18 -35.26 -5.49
CA PRO A 49 -45.54 -35.60 -4.22
C PRO A 49 -45.02 -37.06 -4.21
N ASN A 50 -43.71 -37.27 -4.15
CA ASN A 50 -43.14 -38.30 -3.24
C ASN A 50 -41.60 -38.18 -3.14
N PRO A 51 -40.99 -38.35 -1.95
CA PRO A 51 -39.55 -38.24 -1.74
C PRO A 51 -38.87 -39.62 -1.68
N GLU A 52 -37.63 -39.72 -2.16
CA GLU A 52 -36.65 -40.74 -1.72
C GLU A 52 -35.30 -40.05 -1.43
N PRO A 53 -34.52 -40.49 -0.40
CA PRO A 53 -33.50 -39.63 0.21
C PRO A 53 -32.03 -40.09 -0.04
N GLU A 54 -31.13 -39.11 0.21
CA GLU A 54 -29.69 -39.18 0.58
C GLU A 54 -28.60 -39.34 -0.52
N PRO A 55 -27.32 -38.94 -0.27
CA PRO A 55 -26.71 -38.33 0.94
C PRO A 55 -25.92 -37.02 0.72
N GLU A 56 -25.66 -36.31 1.83
CA GLU A 56 -24.83 -35.09 1.95
C GLU A 56 -23.32 -35.33 1.71
N PRO A 57 -22.54 -34.25 1.49
CA PRO A 57 -21.69 -33.82 2.60
C PRO A 57 -21.54 -32.30 2.80
N GLU A 58 -21.73 -31.93 4.07
CA GLU A 58 -20.91 -31.08 4.94
C GLU A 58 -20.50 -29.63 4.56
N ALA A 59 -20.93 -28.74 5.48
CA ALA A 59 -20.15 -27.69 6.14
C ALA A 59 -19.86 -26.38 5.37
N ALA A 60 -20.94 -25.58 5.29
CA ALA A 60 -21.02 -24.16 5.65
C ALA A 60 -19.72 -23.39 5.97
N VAL A 61 -19.30 -22.57 5.00
CA VAL A 61 -18.71 -21.25 5.23
C VAL A 61 -19.84 -20.24 5.47
N GLY A 62 -19.72 -19.40 6.50
CA GLY A 62 -20.48 -18.15 6.54
C GLY A 62 -20.66 -17.48 7.89
N LYS A 63 -19.66 -16.71 8.34
CA LYS A 63 -19.93 -15.44 9.03
C LYS A 63 -18.99 -14.36 8.50
N ARG A 64 -19.54 -13.53 7.62
CA ARG A 64 -19.00 -12.25 7.17
C ARG A 64 -19.23 -11.26 8.30
N GLY A 65 -18.16 -10.89 9.01
CA GLY A 65 -18.14 -9.78 9.96
C GLY A 65 -17.62 -8.52 9.28
N GLU A 66 -18.41 -7.45 9.35
CA GLU A 66 -17.98 -6.08 9.10
C GLU A 66 -16.96 -5.62 10.16
N ALA A 67 -15.89 -4.94 9.74
CA ALA A 67 -15.12 -4.00 10.55
C ALA A 67 -14.37 -3.08 9.57
N LYS A 68 -14.83 -1.85 9.32
CA LYS A 68 -14.76 -0.62 10.13
C LYS A 68 -13.33 -0.14 10.39
N ALA A 69 -13.14 1.13 10.03
CA ALA A 69 -11.92 1.92 10.08
C ALA A 69 -11.23 1.97 11.44
N ALA A 70 -9.90 2.12 11.43
CA ALA A 70 -9.15 2.70 12.52
C ALA A 70 -7.88 3.38 11.99
N GLU A 71 -7.76 4.69 12.22
CA GLU A 71 -6.49 5.43 12.26
C GLU A 71 -5.83 5.27 13.66
N PRO A 72 -4.80 6.05 14.05
CA PRO A 72 -3.48 5.55 14.42
C PRO A 72 -3.24 5.52 15.95
N VAL A 73 -2.28 4.72 16.41
CA VAL A 73 -1.77 4.79 17.79
C VAL A 73 -0.28 5.07 17.76
N ALA A 74 0.09 6.02 18.61
CA ALA A 74 1.39 6.62 18.81
C ALA A 74 2.38 5.73 19.56
N GLU A 75 3.63 6.21 19.55
CA GLU A 75 4.79 5.95 20.41
C GLU A 75 4.69 4.94 21.55
N GLU A 76 5.72 4.11 21.68
CA GLU A 76 6.42 3.96 22.96
C GLU A 76 7.89 3.57 22.73
N LYS A 77 8.77 4.29 23.45
CA LYS A 77 10.20 4.07 23.60
C LYS A 77 10.42 2.92 24.58
N GLU A 78 11.41 2.07 24.32
CA GLU A 78 12.12 1.37 25.39
C GLU A 78 13.61 1.63 25.28
N GLU A 79 14.13 2.10 26.41
CA GLU A 79 15.52 2.36 26.77
C GLU A 79 15.88 1.28 27.79
N GLU A 80 16.93 0.49 27.55
CA GLU A 80 17.54 -0.30 28.63
C GLU A 80 19.07 -0.30 28.49
N GLU A 81 19.71 -0.04 29.62
CA GLU A 81 21.09 0.31 29.83
C GLU A 81 21.90 -0.89 30.37
N LYS A 82 23.12 -1.07 29.81
CA LYS A 82 24.41 -1.50 30.41
C LYS A 82 24.53 -2.80 31.21
N ARG A 83 25.52 -3.62 30.80
CA ARG A 83 26.52 -4.23 31.72
C ARG A 83 27.92 -4.29 31.07
N GLU A 84 28.91 -3.84 31.84
CA GLU A 84 30.35 -3.87 31.55
C GLU A 84 30.99 -5.23 31.89
N ALA A 85 32.04 -5.61 31.15
CA ALA A 85 33.20 -6.32 31.69
C ALA A 85 34.48 -5.90 30.93
N LYS A 86 35.45 -5.42 31.70
CA LYS A 86 36.84 -5.05 31.36
C LYS A 86 37.68 -6.34 31.34
N GLU A 87 38.70 -6.52 30.49
CA GLU A 87 40.13 -6.36 30.82
C GLU A 87 40.98 -6.71 29.56
N ALA A 88 41.69 -5.73 28.99
CA ALA A 88 43.15 -5.50 28.98
C ALA A 88 44.02 -6.49 28.16
N GLY A 89 44.72 -5.94 27.16
CA GLY A 89 45.76 -6.60 26.38
C GLY A 89 46.45 -5.58 25.46
N ASP A 90 47.73 -5.36 25.73
CA ASP A 90 48.64 -4.31 25.27
C ASP A 90 49.14 -4.51 23.81
N GLY A 91 49.57 -3.42 23.15
CA GLY A 91 50.64 -3.50 22.15
C GLY A 91 50.33 -3.26 20.66
N GLU A 92 50.69 -2.05 20.22
CA GLU A 92 51.51 -1.77 19.01
C GLU A 92 50.88 -1.12 17.74
N LYS A 93 51.39 0.11 17.50
CA LYS A 93 51.51 0.93 16.27
C LYS A 93 50.83 0.49 14.98
N GLY A 94 50.04 1.40 14.41
CA GLY A 94 49.66 1.34 12.99
C GLY A 94 48.96 2.59 12.47
N LYS A 95 49.75 3.57 12.03
CA LYS A 95 49.52 4.47 10.88
C LYS A 95 48.12 5.10 10.72
N GLU A 96 48.04 6.40 11.01
CA GLU A 96 46.98 7.30 10.55
C GLU A 96 46.91 7.26 9.01
N ILE A 97 45.97 6.48 8.49
CA ILE A 97 45.50 6.63 7.12
C ILE A 97 44.34 7.63 7.22
N LYS A 98 44.60 8.87 6.81
CA LYS A 98 43.54 9.81 6.42
C LYS A 98 42.80 9.21 5.24
N ALA A 99 41.83 8.33 5.52
CA ALA A 99 40.79 7.98 4.59
C ALA A 99 39.99 9.27 4.39
N LYS A 100 40.19 9.86 3.22
CA LYS A 100 39.38 10.95 2.71
C LYS A 100 37.99 10.35 2.56
N ASP A 101 37.10 10.64 3.51
CA ASP A 101 35.70 10.22 3.49
C ASP A 101 35.13 10.67 2.14
N ASP A 102 35.00 9.71 1.24
CA ASP A 102 34.25 9.82 -0.01
C ASP A 102 32.82 10.16 0.39
N ASP A 103 32.25 11.21 -0.23
CA ASP A 103 30.90 11.70 -0.01
C ASP A 103 29.88 10.56 -0.25
N SER A 104 29.72 9.70 0.75
CA SER A 104 28.87 8.53 0.71
C SER A 104 27.46 9.05 0.80
N ARG A 105 26.80 9.21 -0.36
CA ARG A 105 25.40 9.63 -0.42
C ARG A 105 24.59 8.77 0.53
N LYS A 106 24.11 9.39 1.60
CA LYS A 106 23.29 8.73 2.60
C LYS A 106 21.93 8.40 1.98
N VAL A 107 21.73 7.15 1.61
CA VAL A 107 20.45 6.66 1.11
C VAL A 107 19.46 6.53 2.27
N SER A 108 18.27 7.09 2.10
CA SER A 108 17.18 7.07 3.08
C SER A 108 16.17 5.98 2.74
N VAL A 109 15.85 5.10 3.69
CA VAL A 109 14.83 4.06 3.52
C VAL A 109 13.73 4.27 4.53
N ARG A 110 12.47 4.16 4.09
CA ARG A 110 11.30 4.28 4.97
C ARG A 110 10.17 3.35 4.54
N VAL A 111 9.74 2.48 5.42
CA VAL A 111 8.51 1.69 5.26
C VAL A 111 7.31 2.58 5.59
N ARG A 112 6.30 2.58 4.72
CA ARG A 112 5.08 3.39 4.86
C ARG A 112 3.90 2.55 5.32
N ALA A 113 3.76 1.35 4.78
CA ALA A 113 2.76 0.37 5.20
C ALA A 113 3.26 -1.03 4.82
N ALA A 114 2.90 -2.04 5.61
CA ALA A 114 3.30 -3.42 5.36
C ALA A 114 2.27 -4.40 5.92
N ASP A 115 1.97 -5.42 5.13
CA ASP A 115 1.29 -6.64 5.53
C ASP A 115 2.11 -7.80 4.96
N MET A 116 3.28 -8.05 5.57
CA MET A 116 4.14 -9.20 5.31
C MET A 116 5.18 -9.35 6.44
N PRO A 117 5.77 -10.55 6.67
CA PRO A 117 6.77 -10.74 7.73
C PRO A 117 8.05 -9.90 7.55
N LEU A 118 8.67 -9.47 8.66
CA LEU A 118 9.90 -8.66 8.65
C LEU A 118 11.05 -9.23 7.79
N PRO A 119 11.33 -10.55 7.77
CA PRO A 119 12.34 -11.10 6.87
C PRO A 119 12.08 -10.78 5.40
N LEU A 120 10.81 -10.82 4.98
CA LEU A 120 10.39 -10.56 3.61
C LEU A 120 10.50 -9.08 3.26
N GLN A 121 10.13 -8.20 4.21
CA GLN A 121 10.32 -6.75 4.07
C GLN A 121 11.80 -6.39 3.90
N ARG A 122 12.67 -6.95 4.75
CA ARG A 122 14.11 -6.73 4.68
C ARG A 122 14.69 -7.16 3.34
N ARG A 123 14.23 -8.30 2.79
CA ARG A 123 14.65 -8.75 1.46
C ARG A 123 14.22 -7.77 0.37
N ALA A 124 12.97 -7.33 0.36
CA ALA A 124 12.47 -6.35 -0.61
C ALA A 124 13.26 -5.04 -0.57
N VAL A 125 13.47 -4.50 0.63
CA VAL A 125 14.23 -3.27 0.86
C VAL A 125 15.67 -3.42 0.39
N ARG A 126 16.35 -4.51 0.73
CA ARG A 126 17.74 -4.76 0.33
C ARG A 126 17.88 -4.83 -1.19
N LEU A 127 17.00 -5.58 -1.86
CA LEU A 127 17.02 -5.70 -3.32
C LEU A 127 16.79 -4.34 -4.01
N ALA A 128 15.85 -3.54 -3.47
CA ALA A 128 15.60 -2.21 -3.99
C ALA A 128 16.79 -1.27 -3.78
N TYR A 129 17.40 -1.31 -2.60
CA TYR A 129 18.58 -0.54 -2.26
C TYR A 129 19.76 -0.86 -3.20
N GLU A 130 20.09 -2.15 -3.35
CA GLU A 130 21.18 -2.62 -4.21
C GLU A 130 20.94 -2.23 -5.68
N ALA A 131 19.71 -2.39 -6.16
CA ALA A 131 19.34 -2.02 -7.52
C ALA A 131 19.47 -0.51 -7.74
N ILE A 132 19.01 0.32 -6.80
CA ILE A 132 19.12 1.79 -6.90
C ILE A 132 20.58 2.23 -6.81
N ALA A 133 21.38 1.64 -5.93
CA ALA A 133 22.80 1.95 -5.81
C ALA A 133 23.59 1.60 -7.08
N ALA A 134 23.20 0.53 -7.79
CA ALA A 134 23.83 0.13 -9.05
C ALA A 134 23.43 0.99 -10.27
N MET A 135 22.39 1.81 -10.16
CA MET A 135 21.85 2.60 -11.26
C MET A 135 22.15 4.10 -11.09
N PRO A 136 22.89 4.75 -12.02
CA PRO A 136 23.17 6.19 -11.95
C PRO A 136 21.92 7.08 -11.99
N ARG A 137 20.84 6.58 -12.60
CA ARG A 137 19.53 7.21 -12.68
C ARG A 137 18.48 6.15 -12.39
N LEU A 138 17.41 6.53 -11.68
CA LEU A 138 16.31 5.62 -11.37
C LEU A 138 15.62 5.16 -12.66
N ASP A 139 15.78 3.89 -13.01
CA ASP A 139 14.97 3.21 -14.02
C ASP A 139 13.84 2.45 -13.33
N SER A 140 12.68 3.11 -13.20
CA SER A 140 11.51 2.56 -12.52
C SER A 140 11.05 1.24 -13.13
N LYS A 141 11.12 1.09 -14.45
CA LYS A 141 10.68 -0.12 -15.16
C LYS A 141 11.60 -1.29 -14.82
N ARG A 142 12.92 -1.06 -14.87
CA ARG A 142 13.91 -2.08 -14.54
C ARG A 142 13.81 -2.52 -13.08
N LEU A 143 13.65 -1.57 -12.16
CA LEU A 143 13.50 -1.86 -10.74
C LEU A 143 12.23 -2.68 -10.45
N ALA A 144 11.09 -2.25 -10.98
CA ALA A 144 9.82 -2.95 -10.80
C ALA A 144 9.89 -4.39 -11.34
N LEU A 145 10.48 -4.57 -12.52
CA LEU A 145 10.65 -5.88 -13.14
C LEU A 145 11.55 -6.79 -12.30
N ALA A 146 12.66 -6.27 -11.78
CA ALA A 146 13.60 -7.04 -10.96
C ALA A 146 12.94 -7.53 -9.66
N LEU A 147 12.27 -6.64 -8.93
CA LEU A 147 11.56 -6.99 -7.70
C LEU A 147 10.44 -8.00 -7.96
N LYS A 148 9.60 -7.75 -8.99
CA LYS A 148 8.53 -8.68 -9.38
C LYS A 148 9.08 -10.07 -9.69
N LYS A 149 10.10 -10.16 -10.55
CA LYS A 149 10.68 -11.44 -10.95
C LYS A 149 11.26 -12.21 -9.76
N GLU A 150 12.04 -11.53 -8.93
CA GLU A 150 12.66 -12.16 -7.77
C GLU A 150 11.61 -12.72 -6.79
N PHE A 151 10.52 -11.99 -6.58
CA PHE A 151 9.45 -12.42 -5.70
C PHE A 151 8.54 -13.49 -6.32
N ASP A 152 8.22 -13.40 -7.61
CA ASP A 152 7.52 -14.46 -8.35
C ASP A 152 8.30 -15.78 -8.27
N THR A 153 9.62 -15.73 -8.45
CA THR A 153 10.48 -16.92 -8.41
C THR A 153 10.65 -17.47 -6.99
N ALA A 154 10.86 -16.62 -5.99
CA ALA A 154 11.16 -17.07 -4.64
C ALA A 154 9.91 -17.42 -3.81
N TYR A 155 8.76 -16.80 -4.09
CA TYR A 155 7.55 -16.88 -3.25
C TYR A 155 6.28 -17.27 -4.02
N GLY A 156 6.42 -17.57 -5.31
CA GLY A 156 5.32 -17.96 -6.19
C GLY A 156 4.56 -16.77 -6.76
N PRO A 157 4.02 -16.89 -7.98
CA PRO A 157 3.23 -15.84 -8.61
C PRO A 157 1.84 -15.66 -7.95
N ALA A 158 1.14 -14.55 -8.15
CA ALA A 158 1.52 -13.39 -8.97
C ALA A 158 1.83 -12.16 -8.11
N TRP A 159 3.08 -11.72 -8.17
CA TRP A 159 3.54 -10.46 -7.59
C TRP A 159 3.42 -9.33 -8.61
N HIS A 160 3.16 -8.15 -8.08
CA HIS A 160 3.06 -6.89 -8.82
C HIS A 160 3.94 -5.87 -8.12
N CYS A 161 4.63 -5.05 -8.92
CA CYS A 161 5.49 -3.99 -8.40
C CYS A 161 5.23 -2.70 -9.16
N ILE A 162 5.01 -1.61 -8.42
CA ILE A 162 4.88 -0.25 -8.94
C ILE A 162 6.01 0.58 -8.37
N VAL A 163 6.69 1.34 -9.22
CA VAL A 163 7.80 2.22 -8.84
C VAL A 163 7.58 3.58 -9.47
N GLY A 164 7.69 4.64 -8.68
CA GLY A 164 7.55 6.01 -9.16
C GLY A 164 8.05 7.03 -8.15
N THR A 165 8.14 8.30 -8.56
CA THR A 165 8.50 9.41 -7.65
C THR A 165 7.31 9.98 -6.90
N SER A 166 6.09 9.72 -7.38
CA SER A 166 4.82 10.03 -6.72
C SER A 166 3.72 9.22 -7.40
N PHE A 167 2.88 8.54 -6.62
CA PHE A 167 1.66 7.87 -7.10
C PHE A 167 0.68 7.67 -5.95
N GLY A 168 -0.61 7.57 -6.29
CA GLY A 168 -1.65 7.04 -5.42
C GLY A 168 -2.06 5.65 -5.90
N SER A 169 -2.42 4.76 -4.98
CA SER A 169 -2.84 3.39 -5.30
C SER A 169 -3.96 2.93 -4.39
N TYR A 170 -4.94 2.24 -4.95
CA TYR A 170 -5.94 1.47 -4.22
C TYR A 170 -5.95 0.05 -4.83
N VAL A 171 -5.45 -0.93 -4.08
CA VAL A 171 -5.28 -2.30 -4.57
C VAL A 171 -5.83 -3.30 -3.56
N THR A 172 -6.37 -4.40 -4.07
CA THR A 172 -6.65 -5.58 -3.26
C THR A 172 -5.46 -6.53 -3.36
N HIS A 173 -4.95 -6.98 -2.23
CA HIS A 173 -3.81 -7.89 -2.16
C HIS A 173 -4.14 -9.11 -1.30
N SER A 174 -3.39 -10.19 -1.49
CA SER A 174 -3.42 -11.34 -0.59
C SER A 174 -2.81 -10.98 0.76
N LEU A 175 -3.27 -11.64 1.82
CA LEU A 175 -2.72 -11.50 3.17
C LEU A 175 -1.22 -11.85 3.19
N GLY A 176 -0.45 -11.08 3.98
CA GLY A 176 0.98 -11.29 4.16
C GLY A 176 1.83 -11.03 2.90
N GLY A 177 1.24 -10.40 1.88
CA GLY A 177 1.84 -10.18 0.58
C GLY A 177 1.92 -8.72 0.16
N PHE A 178 1.92 -7.75 1.07
CA PHE A 178 1.90 -6.31 0.73
C PHE A 178 3.01 -5.52 1.41
N LEU A 179 3.65 -4.62 0.68
CA LEU A 179 4.67 -3.70 1.17
C LEU A 179 4.68 -2.40 0.37
N TYR A 180 4.55 -1.28 1.07
CA TYR A 180 4.74 0.06 0.54
C TYR A 180 5.87 0.77 1.28
N PHE A 181 6.91 1.16 0.55
CA PHE A 181 8.10 1.79 1.12
C PHE A 181 8.74 2.77 0.13
N SER A 182 9.70 3.54 0.61
CA SER A 182 10.50 4.45 -0.21
C SER A 182 11.99 4.24 0.03
N VAL A 183 12.76 4.34 -1.05
CA VAL A 183 14.22 4.44 -1.04
C VAL A 183 14.59 5.74 -1.75
N ASP A 184 15.15 6.69 -0.99
CA ASP A 184 15.36 8.08 -1.39
C ASP A 184 14.09 8.75 -1.93
N LYS A 185 14.04 8.97 -3.24
CA LYS A 185 12.93 9.60 -3.97
C LYS A 185 12.07 8.58 -4.71
N ALA A 186 12.42 7.30 -4.66
CA ALA A 186 11.66 6.23 -5.28
C ALA A 186 10.66 5.66 -4.28
N TYR A 187 9.38 5.78 -4.59
CA TYR A 187 8.31 5.07 -3.92
C TYR A 187 8.10 3.73 -4.62
N ILE A 188 7.95 2.68 -3.82
CA ILE A 188 7.87 1.29 -4.28
C ILE A 188 6.70 0.63 -3.57
N LEU A 189 5.75 0.14 -4.36
CA LEU A 189 4.64 -0.67 -3.89
C LEU A 189 4.78 -2.07 -4.48
N LEU A 190 4.95 -3.07 -3.61
CA LEU A 190 5.09 -4.48 -3.95
C LEU A 190 3.92 -5.23 -3.31
N PHE A 191 3.13 -5.94 -4.11
CA PHE A 191 1.99 -6.70 -3.59
C PHE A 191 1.72 -8.00 -4.36
N ARG A 192 1.18 -9.01 -3.67
CA ARG A 192 0.75 -10.28 -4.25
C ARG A 192 -0.76 -10.30 -4.45
N THR A 193 -1.21 -10.87 -5.57
CA THR A 193 -2.63 -11.15 -5.82
C THR A 193 -2.89 -12.64 -5.85
N ALA A 194 -4.11 -13.05 -5.50
CA ALA A 194 -4.57 -14.40 -5.77
C ALA A 194 -4.72 -14.59 -7.28
N VAL A 195 -4.09 -15.63 -7.82
CA VAL A 195 -4.32 -16.10 -9.19
C VAL A 195 -4.71 -17.57 -9.09
N GLU A 196 -5.84 -17.95 -9.67
CA GLU A 196 -6.10 -19.36 -9.90
C GLU A 196 -5.22 -19.82 -11.06
N PRO A 197 -4.34 -20.80 -10.87
CA PRO A 197 -3.64 -21.41 -11.98
C PRO A 197 -4.70 -22.08 -12.85
N LEU A 198 -4.90 -21.59 -14.07
CA LEU A 198 -5.70 -22.29 -15.06
C LEU A 198 -5.01 -23.64 -15.32
N GLY A 199 -5.52 -24.69 -14.66
CA GLY A 199 -5.10 -26.06 -14.91
C GLY A 199 -5.25 -26.32 -16.39
N HIS A 200 -4.13 -26.56 -17.08
CA HIS A 200 -4.20 -26.96 -18.47
C HIS A 200 -4.75 -28.40 -18.49
N PRO A 201 -5.92 -28.66 -19.08
CA PRO A 201 -6.32 -30.05 -19.33
C PRO A 201 -5.26 -30.66 -20.25
N ARG A 202 -4.71 -31.79 -19.81
CA ARG A 202 -3.76 -32.60 -20.58
C ARG A 202 -4.45 -33.33 -21.72
#